data_AF-A0AAE1GBF4-F1
#
_entry.id   AF-A0AAE1GBF4-F1
#
_cell.length_a   1.000
_cell.length_b   1.000
_cell.length_c   1.000
_cell.angle_alpha   90.00
_cell.angle_beta   90.00
_cell.angle_gamma   90.00
#
_symmetry.space_group_name_H-M   'P 1'
#
loop_
_entity.id
_entity.type
_entity.pdbx_description
1 polymer ?
#
loop_
_entity_poly.entity_id
_entity_poly.type
_entity_poly.pdbx_seq_one_letter_code
_entity_poly.pdbx_strand_id
1 'polypeptide(L)'
;MLHSAALNTIPKTSGHFPKRPVPWWSPVCTTAVWEKRAAFSRLRHNRGDPTLLEDFRWARARTRRVLKEARCASWKAYVFSINTKTPLKCSVKFVRWRGNFLLALHLYLRIWLEGVFPSGWKAAIILPFPKLGKDSSVALNY
;
A
#
# COMPACT_ATOMS: atom_id res chain seq x y z
N MET A 1 13.66 -54.50 7.04
CA MET A 1 14.87 -53.65 6.96
C MET A 1 14.72 -52.43 6.02
N LEU A 2 13.93 -52.49 4.94
CA LEU A 2 13.77 -51.34 4.04
C LEU A 2 13.01 -50.14 4.66
N HIS A 3 12.05 -50.41 5.54
CA HIS A 3 11.23 -49.36 6.17
C HIS A 3 12.03 -48.44 7.12
N SER A 4 13.04 -48.97 7.82
CA SER A 4 13.92 -48.17 8.69
C SER A 4 14.93 -47.34 7.91
N ALA A 5 15.44 -47.87 6.78
CA ALA A 5 16.33 -47.12 5.89
C ALA A 5 15.61 -45.90 5.29
N ALA A 6 14.36 -46.06 4.84
CA ALA A 6 13.56 -44.96 4.27
C ALA A 6 13.27 -43.83 5.28
N LEU A 7 13.03 -44.17 6.54
CA LEU A 7 12.80 -43.17 7.60
C LEU A 7 14.08 -42.39 7.98
N ASN A 8 15.25 -42.99 7.79
CA ASN A 8 16.54 -42.37 8.09
C ASN A 8 17.06 -41.52 6.93
N THR A 9 16.67 -41.82 5.69
CA THR A 9 17.15 -41.08 4.49
C THR A 9 16.28 -39.90 4.11
N ILE A 10 14.99 -39.90 4.49
CA ILE A 10 14.08 -38.79 4.19
C ILE A 10 13.98 -37.87 5.41
N PRO A 11 14.61 -36.68 5.40
CA PRO A 11 14.50 -35.74 6.50
C PRO A 11 13.04 -35.31 6.68
N LYS A 12 12.47 -35.60 7.86
CA LYS A 12 11.12 -35.18 8.22
C LYS A 12 11.12 -33.67 8.41
N THR A 13 10.53 -32.94 7.47
CA THR A 13 10.29 -31.50 7.66
C THR A 13 9.13 -31.32 8.62
N SER A 14 9.29 -30.47 9.65
CA SER A 14 8.16 -30.03 10.45
C SER A 14 7.18 -29.33 9.52
N GLY A 15 5.90 -29.75 9.48
CA GLY A 15 4.85 -29.11 8.66
C GLY A 15 4.54 -27.65 9.02
N HIS A 16 5.33 -27.04 9.91
CA HIS A 16 5.20 -25.65 10.32
C HIS A 16 5.98 -24.74 9.36
N PHE A 17 5.28 -24.20 8.36
CA PHE A 17 5.80 -23.12 7.54
C PHE A 17 5.43 -21.77 8.17
N PRO A 18 6.40 -20.92 8.56
CA PRO A 18 6.07 -19.59 9.07
C PRO A 18 5.39 -18.79 7.96
N LYS A 19 4.26 -18.16 8.29
CA LYS A 19 3.60 -17.23 7.37
C LYS A 19 4.57 -16.09 7.11
N ARG A 20 4.92 -15.85 5.85
CA ARG A 20 5.73 -14.68 5.46
C ARG A 20 4.93 -13.43 5.87
N PRO A 21 5.42 -12.61 6.82
CA PRO A 21 4.69 -11.43 7.23
C PRO A 21 4.60 -10.49 6.04
N VAL A 22 3.42 -9.90 5.86
CA VAL A 22 3.20 -8.96 4.78
C VAL A 22 4.15 -7.77 5.00
N PRO A 23 4.99 -7.37 4.01
CA PRO A 23 6.10 -6.44 4.24
C PRO A 23 5.70 -5.06 4.79
N TRP A 24 4.44 -4.65 4.60
CA TRP A 24 3.90 -3.39 5.11
C TRP A 24 3.20 -3.51 6.47
N TRP A 25 3.07 -4.72 7.00
CA TRP A 25 2.39 -4.94 8.28
C TRP A 25 3.30 -4.59 9.45
N SER A 26 2.89 -3.62 10.25
CA SER A 26 3.61 -3.21 11.46
C SER A 26 2.88 -3.67 12.73
N PRO A 27 3.54 -3.70 13.90
CA PRO A 27 2.88 -3.95 15.18
C PRO A 27 1.69 -3.00 15.43
N VAL A 28 1.79 -1.76 14.96
CA VAL A 28 0.71 -0.75 15.01
C VAL A 28 -0.51 -1.18 14.19
N CYS A 29 -0.33 -1.88 13.07
CA CYS A 29 -1.43 -2.46 12.32
C CYS A 29 -2.14 -3.55 13.11
N THR A 30 -1.38 -4.38 13.85
CA THR A 30 -1.94 -5.44 14.69
C THR A 30 -2.79 -4.83 15.81
N THR A 31 -2.26 -3.86 16.55
CA THR A 31 -2.97 -3.21 17.65
C THR A 31 -4.22 -2.49 17.15
N ALA A 32 -4.13 -1.71 16.07
CA ALA A 32 -5.28 -1.00 15.51
C ALA A 32 -6.38 -1.95 14.97
N VAL A 33 -6.03 -3.13 14.45
CA VAL A 33 -7.01 -4.14 14.04
C VAL A 33 -7.64 -4.83 15.25
N TRP A 34 -6.83 -5.11 16.28
CA TRP A 34 -7.29 -5.69 17.54
C TRP A 34 -8.26 -4.76 18.26
N GLU A 35 -7.92 -3.48 18.43
CA GLU A 35 -8.78 -2.45 19.03
C GLU A 35 -10.13 -2.34 18.30
N LYS A 36 -10.12 -2.31 16.96
CA LYS A 36 -11.36 -2.30 16.16
C LYS A 36 -12.19 -3.56 16.38
N ARG A 37 -11.56 -4.73 16.47
CA ARG A 37 -12.27 -6.00 16.78
C ARG A 37 -12.84 -5.98 18.19
N ALA A 38 -12.11 -5.45 19.16
CA ALA A 38 -12.57 -5.29 20.53
C ALA A 38 -13.76 -4.32 20.62
N ALA A 39 -13.68 -3.15 19.97
CA ALA A 39 -14.78 -2.19 19.89
C ALA A 39 -16.02 -2.79 19.22
N PHE A 40 -15.84 -3.52 18.11
CA PHE A 40 -16.95 -4.24 17.46
C PHE A 40 -17.54 -5.32 18.36
N SER A 41 -16.69 -6.05 19.10
CA SER A 41 -17.16 -7.05 20.06
C SER A 41 -18.05 -6.41 21.12
N ARG A 42 -17.64 -5.27 21.70
CA ARG A 42 -18.46 -4.53 22.69
C ARG A 42 -19.81 -4.11 22.10
N LEU A 43 -19.81 -3.46 20.93
CA LEU A 43 -21.03 -3.04 20.23
C LEU A 43 -21.94 -4.23 19.87
N ARG A 44 -21.36 -5.38 19.52
CA ARG A 44 -22.13 -6.59 19.15
C ARG A 44 -22.96 -7.12 20.32
N HIS A 45 -22.41 -7.08 21.53
CA HIS A 45 -23.09 -7.58 22.74
C HIS A 45 -24.09 -6.56 23.29
N ASN A 46 -23.79 -5.26 23.17
CA ASN A 46 -24.64 -4.17 23.66
C ASN A 46 -25.17 -3.36 22.48
N ARG A 47 -26.16 -3.91 21.77
CA ARG A 47 -26.77 -3.23 20.62
C ARG A 47 -27.63 -2.06 21.07
N GLY A 48 -27.44 -0.90 20.44
CA GLY A 48 -28.26 0.30 20.68
C GLY A 48 -27.57 1.39 21.49
N ASP A 49 -26.40 1.12 22.10
CA ASP A 49 -25.62 2.14 22.80
C ASP A 49 -24.92 3.08 21.79
N PRO A 50 -25.27 4.39 21.75
CA PRO A 50 -24.68 5.34 20.82
C PRO A 50 -23.18 5.55 21.07
N THR A 51 -22.70 5.46 22.32
CA THR A 51 -21.29 5.67 22.66
C THR A 51 -20.41 4.57 22.08
N LEU A 52 -20.84 3.31 22.20
CA LEU A 52 -20.14 2.15 21.64
C LEU A 52 -20.16 2.15 20.10
N LEU A 53 -21.21 2.70 19.50
CA LEU A 53 -21.28 2.88 18.05
C LEU A 53 -20.27 3.92 17.57
N GLU A 54 -20.15 5.05 18.26
CA GLU A 54 -19.16 6.08 17.98
C GLU A 54 -17.74 5.55 18.17
N ASP A 55 -17.46 4.86 19.28
CA ASP A 55 -16.18 4.20 19.53
C ASP A 55 -15.78 3.26 18.40
N PHE A 56 -16.72 2.43 17.92
CA PHE A 56 -16.47 1.56 16.79
C PHE A 56 -16.20 2.33 15.49
N ARG A 57 -16.91 3.44 15.24
CA ARG A 57 -16.68 4.31 14.06
C ARG A 57 -15.29 4.93 14.11
N TRP A 58 -14.89 5.46 15.27
CA TRP A 58 -13.56 6.00 15.52
C TRP A 58 -12.46 4.94 15.34
N ALA A 59 -12.62 3.78 15.99
CA ALA A 59 -11.66 2.67 15.86
C ALA A 59 -11.55 2.19 14.40
N ARG A 60 -12.66 2.09 13.67
CA ARG A 60 -12.66 1.73 12.24
C ARG A 60 -11.93 2.79 11.40
N ALA A 61 -12.16 4.08 11.65
CA ALA A 61 -11.45 5.16 10.97
C ALA A 61 -9.95 5.12 11.26
N ARG A 62 -9.58 4.90 12.53
CA ARG A 62 -8.19 4.75 12.96
C ARG A 62 -7.51 3.59 12.26
N THR A 63 -8.12 2.39 12.24
CA THR A 63 -7.56 1.23 11.53
C THR A 63 -7.35 1.53 10.04
N ARG A 64 -8.32 2.16 9.37
CA ARG A 64 -8.17 2.52 7.94
C ARG A 64 -6.98 3.43 7.72
N ARG A 65 -6.81 4.46 8.56
CA ARG A 65 -5.69 5.40 8.48
C ARG A 65 -4.35 4.70 8.69
N VAL A 66 -4.20 3.92 9.76
CA VAL A 66 -2.98 3.17 10.09
C VAL A 66 -2.60 2.22 8.96
N LEU A 67 -3.55 1.44 8.44
CA LEU A 67 -3.29 0.51 7.34
C LEU A 67 -2.89 1.25 6.05
N LYS A 68 -3.49 2.41 5.76
CA LYS A 68 -3.13 3.24 4.61
C LYS A 68 -1.71 3.79 4.77
N GLU A 69 -1.39 4.35 5.94
CA GLU A 69 -0.06 4.89 6.28
C GLU A 69 1.02 3.81 6.17
N ALA A 70 0.81 2.62 6.76
CA ALA A 70 1.76 1.52 6.71
C ALA A 70 2.03 1.02 5.28
N ARG A 71 0.98 0.89 4.46
CA ARG A 71 1.10 0.57 3.02
C ARG A 71 1.83 1.66 2.24
N CYS A 72 1.62 2.93 2.56
CA CYS A 72 2.32 4.04 1.92
C CYS A 72 3.79 4.08 2.34
N ALA A 73 4.10 3.89 3.62
CA ALA A 73 5.47 3.87 4.13
C ALA A 73 6.28 2.71 3.52
N SER A 74 5.72 1.50 3.50
CA SER A 74 6.37 0.34 2.88
C SER A 74 6.57 0.52 1.38
N TRP A 75 5.61 1.13 0.68
CA TRP A 75 5.77 1.45 -0.74
C TRP A 75 6.87 2.48 -0.98
N LYS A 76 6.90 3.56 -0.18
CA LYS A 76 7.98 4.56 -0.26
C LYS A 76 9.33 3.89 -0.05
N ALA A 77 9.49 3.10 1.01
CA ALA A 77 10.72 2.37 1.29
C ALA A 77 11.13 1.44 0.14
N TYR A 78 10.17 0.75 -0.47
CA TYR A 78 10.41 -0.09 -1.63
C TYR A 78 10.90 0.72 -2.84
N VAL A 79 10.20 1.81 -3.20
CA VAL A 79 10.60 2.67 -4.32
C VAL A 79 11.99 3.26 -4.10
N PHE A 80 12.29 3.72 -2.88
CA PHE A 80 13.62 4.21 -2.52
C PHE A 80 14.70 3.13 -2.58
N SER A 81 14.35 1.85 -2.39
CA SER A 81 15.30 0.75 -2.52
C SER A 81 15.66 0.41 -3.98
N ILE A 82 14.85 0.84 -4.95
CA ILE A 82 15.12 0.64 -6.39
C ILE A 82 16.20 1.65 -6.81
N ASN A 83 17.36 1.14 -7.18
CA ASN A 83 18.48 1.93 -7.67
C ASN A 83 19.08 1.30 -8.94
N THR A 84 20.08 1.95 -9.52
CA THR A 84 20.76 1.53 -10.75
C THR A 84 21.44 0.16 -10.66
N LYS A 85 21.68 -0.36 -9.45
CA LYS A 85 22.29 -1.67 -9.19
C LYS A 85 21.25 -2.77 -8.95
N THR A 86 19.95 -2.45 -9.00
CA THR A 86 18.88 -3.41 -8.73
C THR A 86 18.58 -4.22 -10.00
N PRO A 87 18.88 -5.53 -10.05
CA PRO A 87 18.59 -6.33 -11.24
C PRO A 87 17.09 -6.39 -11.49
N LEU A 88 16.66 -6.31 -12.76
CA LEU A 88 15.24 -6.23 -13.17
C LEU A 88 14.34 -7.30 -12.52
N LYS A 89 14.90 -8.48 -12.19
CA LYS A 89 14.20 -9.59 -11.53
C LYS A 89 13.74 -9.27 -10.10
N CYS A 90 14.38 -8.33 -9.40
CA CYS A 90 14.01 -7.93 -8.04
C CYS A 90 12.90 -6.87 -8.02
N SER A 91 12.72 -6.13 -9.12
CA SER A 91 11.78 -5.01 -9.28
C SER A 91 10.30 -5.41 -9.39
N VAL A 92 10.00 -6.70 -9.54
CA VAL A 92 8.63 -7.21 -9.79
C VAL A 92 7.99 -7.89 -8.57
N LYS A 93 8.68 -7.99 -7.42
CA LYS A 93 8.18 -8.74 -6.24
C LYS A 93 7.06 -8.04 -5.46
N PHE A 94 6.96 -6.70 -5.52
CA PHE A 94 5.97 -5.93 -4.73
C PHE A 94 4.65 -5.68 -5.47
N VAL A 95 4.63 -5.90 -6.78
CA VAL A 95 3.51 -5.57 -7.69
C VAL A 95 2.23 -6.34 -7.37
N ARG A 96 2.33 -7.52 -6.76
CA ARG A 96 1.20 -8.42 -6.47
C ARG A 96 0.29 -7.96 -5.31
N TRP A 97 0.61 -6.88 -4.59
CA TRP A 97 -0.02 -6.56 -3.28
C TRP A 97 -0.91 -5.30 -3.24
N ARG A 98 -1.03 -4.53 -4.33
CA ARG A 98 -1.97 -3.40 -4.45
C ARG A 98 -2.93 -3.68 -5.61
N GLY A 99 -4.19 -3.98 -5.31
CA GLY A 99 -5.26 -4.24 -6.29
C GLY A 99 -5.61 -3.13 -7.29
N ASN A 100 -4.79 -2.08 -7.41
CA ASN A 100 -4.95 -0.99 -8.39
C ASN A 100 -3.75 -0.84 -9.35
N PHE A 101 -2.73 -1.69 -9.26
CA PHE A 101 -1.56 -1.60 -10.17
C PHE A 101 -1.91 -1.95 -11.62
N LEU A 102 -2.91 -2.81 -11.84
CA LEU A 102 -3.34 -3.20 -13.18
C LEU A 102 -3.80 -1.99 -14.01
N LEU A 103 -4.44 -0.99 -13.41
CA LEU A 103 -4.86 0.22 -14.12
C LEU A 103 -3.67 1.09 -14.52
N ALA A 104 -2.71 1.27 -13.62
CA ALA A 104 -1.51 2.07 -13.91
C ALA A 104 -0.59 1.37 -14.92
N LEU A 105 -0.41 0.06 -14.81
CA LEU A 105 0.37 -0.74 -15.75
C LEU A 105 -0.32 -0.83 -17.11
N HIS A 106 -1.63 -1.05 -17.14
CA HIS A 106 -2.41 -1.07 -18.39
C HIS A 106 -2.36 0.30 -19.08
N LEU A 107 -2.46 1.39 -18.31
CA LEU A 107 -2.30 2.75 -18.84
C LEU A 107 -0.88 2.99 -19.38
N TYR A 108 0.15 2.57 -18.65
CA TYR A 108 1.55 2.70 -19.09
C TYR A 108 1.83 1.88 -20.36
N LEU A 109 1.42 0.61 -20.38
CA LEU A 109 1.59 -0.27 -21.54
C LEU A 109 0.81 0.24 -22.76
N ARG A 110 -0.39 0.80 -22.53
CA ARG A 110 -1.19 1.41 -23.59
C ARG A 110 -0.51 2.66 -24.16
N ILE A 111 -0.01 3.56 -23.31
CA ILE A 111 0.75 4.74 -23.75
C ILE A 111 2.03 4.32 -24.50
N TRP A 112 2.71 3.27 -24.04
CA TRP A 112 3.92 2.76 -24.66
C TRP A 112 3.69 2.11 -26.03
N LEU A 113 2.56 1.42 -26.23
CA LEU A 113 2.22 0.77 -27.50
C LEU A 113 1.54 1.71 -28.49
N GLU A 114 0.63 2.56 -28.02
CA GLU A 114 -0.14 3.47 -28.87
C GLU A 114 0.65 4.75 -29.19
N GLY A 115 1.65 5.13 -28.36
CA GLY A 115 2.40 6.38 -28.51
C GLY A 115 1.55 7.66 -28.33
N VAL A 116 0.28 7.49 -27.93
CA VAL A 116 -0.69 8.58 -27.82
C VAL A 116 -1.00 8.81 -26.34
N PHE A 117 -0.67 10.01 -25.87
CA PHE A 117 -1.11 10.48 -24.56
C PHE A 117 -2.56 10.97 -24.64
N PRO A 118 -3.40 10.71 -23.60
CA PRO A 118 -4.71 11.33 -23.51
C PRO A 118 -4.60 12.85 -23.69
N SER A 119 -5.46 13.45 -24.52
CA SER A 119 -5.42 14.89 -24.80
C SER A 119 -5.52 15.74 -23.52
N GLY A 120 -6.27 15.28 -22.51
CA GLY A 120 -6.36 15.93 -21.20
C GLY A 120 -5.05 15.97 -20.40
N TRP A 121 -4.05 15.16 -20.74
CA TRP A 121 -2.70 15.22 -20.13
C TRP A 121 -1.81 16.25 -20.83
N LYS A 122 -2.18 16.67 -22.04
CA LYS A 122 -1.54 17.79 -22.76
C LYS A 122 -2.06 19.15 -22.26
N ALA A 123 -3.13 19.17 -21.49
CA ALA A 123 -3.61 20.35 -20.79
C ALA A 123 -2.76 20.58 -19.55
N ALA A 124 -1.82 21.53 -19.62
CA ALA A 124 -1.13 22.04 -18.45
C ALA A 124 -1.94 23.20 -17.86
N ILE A 125 -2.10 23.22 -16.53
CA ILE A 125 -2.54 24.44 -15.85
C ILE A 125 -1.37 25.41 -15.91
N ILE A 126 -1.50 26.45 -16.74
CA ILE A 126 -0.56 27.57 -16.74
C ILE A 126 -0.82 28.34 -15.45
N LEU A 127 0.06 28.18 -14.47
CA LEU A 127 0.05 28.98 -13.26
C LEU A 127 0.92 30.21 -13.50
N PRO A 128 0.33 31.41 -13.66
CA PRO A 128 1.09 32.62 -13.86
C PRO A 128 1.81 32.96 -12.55
N PHE A 129 3.12 32.73 -12.51
CA PHE A 129 3.97 33.08 -11.36
C PHE A 129 4.80 34.31 -11.70
N PRO A 130 4.63 35.43 -10.98
CA PRO A 130 5.42 36.62 -11.24
C PRO A 130 6.86 36.34 -10.80
N LYS A 131 7.82 36.69 -11.65
CA LYS A 131 9.26 36.55 -11.30
C LYS A 131 9.56 37.41 -10.07
N LEU A 132 10.48 36.95 -9.23
CA LEU A 132 10.85 37.63 -7.99
C LEU A 132 11.26 39.09 -8.25
N GLY A 133 10.56 40.03 -7.61
CA GLY A 133 10.80 41.48 -7.77
C GLY A 133 9.93 42.19 -8.82
N LYS A 134 8.95 41.51 -9.43
CA LYS A 134 8.00 42.11 -10.38
C LYS A 134 6.59 42.22 -9.81
N ASP A 135 5.92 43.34 -10.09
CA ASP A 135 4.58 43.64 -9.60
C ASP A 135 3.54 42.64 -10.13
N SER A 136 2.75 42.07 -9.22
CA SER A 136 1.70 41.09 -9.50
C SER A 136 0.42 41.70 -10.12
N SER A 137 0.35 43.01 -10.24
CA SER A 137 -0.81 43.73 -10.80
C SER A 137 -0.71 43.95 -12.31
N VAL A 138 0.46 43.73 -12.91
CA VAL A 138 0.71 43.99 -14.34
C VAL A 138 0.64 42.68 -15.12
N ALA A 139 -0.32 42.57 -16.05
CA ALA A 139 -0.53 41.36 -16.84
C ALA A 139 0.70 40.93 -17.68
N LEU A 140 1.58 41.87 -18.04
CA LEU A 140 2.84 41.61 -18.76
C LEU A 140 3.94 40.96 -17.90
N ASN A 141 3.74 40.85 -16.58
CA ASN A 141 4.71 40.26 -15.65
C ASN A 141 4.55 38.74 -15.47
N TYR A 142 3.57 38.13 -16.15
CA TYR A 142 3.16 36.73 -16.03
C TYR A 142 3.39 35.92 -17.31
#